data_AF-A0A2S8BIS0-F1
#
_entry.id   AF-A0A2S8BIS0-F1
#
_cell.length_a   1.000
_cell.length_b   1.000
_cell.length_c   1.000
_cell.angle_alpha   90.00
_cell.angle_beta   90.00
_cell.angle_gamma   90.00
#
_symmetry.space_group_name_H-M   'P 1'
#
loop_
_entity.id
_entity.type
_entity.pdbx_description
1 polymer ?
#
loop_
_entity_poly.entity_id
_entity_poly.type
_entity_poly.pdbx_seq_one_letter_code
_entity_poly.pdbx_strand_id
1 'polypeptide(L)'
;MADTRSLEEWTYSLRGFTPTDEPGLWLAHDRLGSETKIFTRTVTNAEARTVDYHCAWDQGTHLWMIYLMRVIDAQLVFDKPGSVVLWTNCHHPFYDNNPYPETAPPQRPVWVGDFWDMFGAGHLLELQNLKAIAEYRHRNGLPVTPVWMR
;
A
#
# COMPACT_ATOMS: atom_id res chain seq x y z
N MET A 1 -9.05 3.30 2.32
CA MET A 1 -7.79 2.81 2.90
C MET A 1 -7.95 1.41 3.49
N ALA A 2 -8.90 1.16 4.39
CA ALA A 2 -9.02 -0.15 5.07
C ALA A 2 -9.27 -1.36 4.13
N ASP A 3 -9.88 -1.14 2.96
CA ASP A 3 -9.98 -2.17 1.92
C ASP A 3 -8.68 -2.23 1.11
N THR A 4 -8.10 -3.44 0.97
CA THR A 4 -6.86 -3.68 0.23
C THR A 4 -6.93 -3.16 -1.20
N ARG A 5 -8.08 -3.29 -1.87
CA ARG A 5 -8.26 -2.84 -3.27
C ARG A 5 -8.19 -1.32 -3.41
N SER A 6 -8.29 -0.56 -2.31
CA SER A 6 -8.09 0.89 -2.39
C SER A 6 -6.71 1.29 -2.89
N LEU A 7 -5.72 0.41 -2.74
CA LEU A 7 -4.38 0.57 -3.34
C LEU A 7 -4.44 0.79 -4.85
N GLU A 8 -5.45 0.28 -5.56
CA GLU A 8 -5.60 0.49 -7.01
C GLU A 8 -5.78 1.94 -7.44
N GLU A 9 -6.30 2.77 -6.55
CA GLU A 9 -6.67 4.14 -6.89
C GLU A 9 -5.56 5.14 -6.59
N TRP A 10 -4.85 4.95 -5.47
CA TRP A 10 -3.92 5.96 -4.96
C TRP A 10 -2.44 5.57 -5.08
N THR A 11 -2.12 4.28 -5.18
CA THR A 11 -0.73 3.87 -5.41
C THR A 11 -0.29 4.20 -6.82
N TYR A 12 0.99 4.47 -6.99
CA TYR A 12 1.58 4.78 -8.29
C TYR A 12 1.47 3.59 -9.25
N SER A 13 1.71 2.36 -8.77
CA SER A 13 1.93 1.22 -9.64
C SER A 13 1.06 -0.01 -9.40
N LEU A 14 0.35 -0.15 -8.27
CA LEU A 14 -0.34 -1.41 -7.96
C LEU A 14 -1.71 -1.49 -8.64
N ARG A 15 -1.92 -2.47 -9.52
CA ARG A 15 -3.19 -2.62 -10.28
C ARG A 15 -3.60 -4.08 -10.43
N GLY A 16 -4.90 -4.31 -10.59
CA GLY A 16 -5.46 -5.63 -10.93
C GLY A 16 -5.56 -6.56 -9.74
N PHE A 17 -5.99 -6.05 -8.58
CA PHE A 17 -6.20 -6.82 -7.36
C PHE A 17 -7.26 -7.90 -7.60
N THR A 18 -6.85 -9.15 -7.42
CA THR A 18 -7.69 -10.34 -7.51
C THR A 18 -7.52 -11.18 -6.24
N PRO A 19 -8.58 -11.87 -5.78
CA PRO A 19 -8.47 -12.75 -4.63
C PRO A 19 -7.55 -13.94 -4.95
N THR A 20 -6.81 -14.40 -3.95
CA THR A 20 -6.10 -15.69 -4.00
C THR A 20 -6.93 -16.80 -3.35
N ASP A 21 -6.40 -18.03 -3.34
CA ASP A 21 -7.01 -19.14 -2.61
C ASP A 21 -6.97 -18.95 -1.08
N GLU A 22 -6.12 -18.05 -0.57
CA GLU A 22 -6.06 -17.71 0.85
C GLU A 22 -6.97 -16.49 1.15
N PRO A 23 -7.96 -16.64 2.06
CA PRO A 23 -8.86 -15.55 2.42
C PRO A 23 -8.13 -14.30 2.92
N GLY A 24 -8.49 -13.14 2.35
CA GLY A 24 -7.92 -11.85 2.73
C GLY A 24 -6.52 -11.58 2.15
N LEU A 25 -5.94 -12.51 1.39
CA LEU A 25 -4.75 -12.27 0.58
C LEU A 25 -5.15 -11.94 -0.86
N TRP A 26 -4.59 -10.85 -1.38
CA TRP A 26 -4.85 -10.37 -2.72
C TRP A 26 -3.58 -10.42 -3.57
N LEU A 27 -3.72 -10.82 -4.83
CA LEU A 27 -2.69 -10.72 -5.85
C LEU A 27 -2.95 -9.47 -6.69
N ALA A 28 -1.92 -8.67 -6.92
CA ALA A 28 -1.93 -7.57 -7.88
C ALA A 28 -0.63 -7.54 -8.70
N HIS A 29 -0.54 -6.59 -9.62
CA HIS A 29 0.65 -6.34 -10.41
C HIS A 29 1.24 -4.98 -10.06
N ASP A 30 2.52 -4.97 -9.74
CA ASP A 30 3.35 -3.78 -9.62
C ASP A 30 3.90 -3.41 -11.00
N ARG A 31 3.40 -2.28 -11.52
CA ARG A 31 3.68 -1.76 -12.86
C ARG A 31 4.96 -0.92 -12.95
N LEU A 32 5.71 -0.73 -11.85
CA LEU A 32 7.02 -0.05 -11.88
C LEU A 32 8.09 -0.89 -12.61
N GLY A 33 7.91 -2.22 -12.66
CA GLY A 33 8.80 -3.16 -13.35
C GLY A 33 8.10 -3.96 -14.45
N SER A 34 8.63 -5.15 -14.75
CA SER A 34 8.08 -6.10 -15.73
C SER A 34 6.85 -6.86 -15.19
N GLU A 35 5.80 -6.13 -14.79
CA GLU A 35 4.53 -6.71 -14.29
C GLU A 35 4.70 -7.62 -13.08
N THR A 36 5.50 -7.18 -12.10
CA THR A 36 5.85 -7.97 -10.93
C THR A 36 4.60 -8.31 -10.12
N LYS A 37 4.43 -9.58 -9.76
CA LYS A 37 3.36 -9.99 -8.86
C LYS A 37 3.63 -9.44 -7.46
N ILE A 38 2.61 -8.87 -6.83
CA ILE A 38 2.65 -8.46 -5.44
C ILE A 38 1.47 -9.08 -4.71
N PHE A 39 1.74 -9.68 -3.57
CA PHE A 39 0.74 -10.28 -2.71
C PHE A 39 0.54 -9.38 -1.50
N THR A 40 -0.70 -9.02 -1.19
CA THR A 40 -1.00 -8.01 -0.16
C THR A 40 -2.16 -8.44 0.72
N ARG A 41 -2.01 -8.23 2.02
CA ARG A 41 -3.06 -8.32 3.03
C ARG A 41 -3.14 -7.00 3.79
N THR A 42 -4.35 -6.55 4.09
CA THR A 42 -4.56 -5.41 4.98
C THR A 42 -4.94 -5.89 6.38
N VAL A 43 -4.22 -5.41 7.39
CA VAL A 43 -4.52 -5.60 8.81
C VAL A 43 -4.99 -4.27 9.37
N THR A 44 -6.18 -4.22 10.00
CA THR A 44 -6.74 -2.96 10.49
C THR A 44 -7.14 -3.06 11.96
N ASN A 45 -7.04 -1.95 12.66
CA ASN A 45 -7.62 -1.78 13.99
C ASN A 45 -8.30 -0.42 14.08
N ALA A 46 -9.63 -0.42 14.20
CA ALA A 46 -10.43 0.81 14.20
C ALA A 46 -10.21 1.66 15.46
N GLU A 47 -10.00 1.03 16.62
CA GLU A 47 -9.78 1.72 17.90
C GLU A 47 -8.40 2.42 17.91
N ALA A 48 -7.37 1.73 17.44
CA ALA A 48 -6.02 2.27 17.28
C ALA A 48 -5.88 3.19 16.05
N ARG A 49 -6.86 3.15 15.14
CA ARG A 49 -6.89 3.82 13.83
C ARG A 49 -5.67 3.47 12.97
N THR A 50 -5.34 2.19 12.92
CA THR A 50 -4.23 1.66 12.10
C THR A 50 -4.73 0.91 10.88
N VAL A 51 -3.97 1.00 9.79
CA VAL A 51 -4.19 0.28 8.53
C VAL A 51 -2.84 -0.17 8.02
N ASP A 52 -2.46 -1.41 8.30
CA ASP A 52 -1.16 -1.92 7.91
C ASP A 52 -1.30 -2.76 6.64
N TYR A 53 -0.52 -2.45 5.60
CA TYR A 53 -0.45 -3.28 4.40
C TYR A 53 0.77 -4.18 4.50
N HIS A 54 0.53 -5.48 4.61
CA HIS A 54 1.58 -6.49 4.61
C HIS A 54 1.66 -7.04 3.20
N CYS A 55 2.79 -6.91 2.54
CA CYS A 55 2.97 -7.44 1.20
C CYS A 55 4.34 -8.04 0.94
N ALA A 56 4.47 -8.70 -0.19
CA ALA A 56 5.74 -9.14 -0.75
C ALA A 56 5.64 -9.20 -2.27
N TRP A 57 6.73 -8.83 -2.95
CA TRP A 57 6.89 -9.19 -4.35
C TRP A 57 7.07 -10.72 -4.48
N ASP A 58 6.61 -11.24 -5.61
CA ASP A 58 6.84 -12.59 -6.14
C ASP A 58 6.20 -13.76 -5.38
N GLN A 59 5.90 -13.62 -4.10
CA GLN A 59 5.32 -14.68 -3.26
C GLN A 59 4.35 -14.14 -2.19
N GLY A 60 3.41 -14.98 -1.73
CA GLY A 60 2.36 -14.61 -0.77
C GLY A 60 2.48 -15.21 0.64
N THR A 61 3.54 -15.98 0.91
CA THR A 61 3.72 -16.73 2.16
C THR A 61 4.34 -15.91 3.29
N HIS A 62 5.35 -15.09 2.98
CA HIS A 62 6.05 -14.26 3.95
C HIS A 62 5.94 -12.80 3.52
N LEU A 63 4.93 -12.11 4.02
CA LEU A 63 4.61 -10.72 3.67
C LEU A 63 5.49 -9.75 4.47
N TRP A 64 6.75 -9.60 4.06
CA TRP A 64 7.80 -8.91 4.81
C TRP A 64 7.89 -7.40 4.54
N MET A 65 7.29 -6.91 3.45
CA MET A 65 7.18 -5.49 3.16
C MET A 65 5.98 -4.95 3.91
N ILE A 66 6.21 -4.28 5.04
CA ILE A 66 5.15 -3.81 5.93
C ILE A 66 5.06 -2.28 5.86
N TYR A 67 3.89 -1.80 5.48
CA TYR A 67 3.52 -0.40 5.37
C TYR A 67 2.59 -0.06 6.53
N LEU A 68 3.13 0.61 7.55
CA LEU A 68 2.42 0.95 8.78
C LEU A 68 1.72 2.29 8.59
N MET A 69 0.39 2.30 8.63
CA MET A 69 -0.39 3.53 8.50
C MET A 69 -1.15 3.85 9.77
N ARG A 70 -1.19 5.13 10.13
CA ARG A 70 -2.04 5.63 11.23
C ARG A 70 -2.83 6.85 10.82
N VAL A 71 -4.13 6.83 11.11
CA VAL A 71 -5.04 7.95 10.85
C VAL A 71 -5.37 8.64 12.17
N ILE A 72 -5.02 9.92 12.28
CA ILE A 72 -5.19 10.72 13.50
C ILE A 72 -6.19 11.84 13.21
N ASP A 73 -7.01 12.18 14.20
CA ASP A 73 -7.89 13.35 14.13
C ASP A 73 -7.03 14.62 14.03
N ALA A 74 -7.21 15.41 12.97
CA ALA A 74 -6.45 16.65 12.81
C ALA A 74 -6.80 17.70 13.87
N GLN A 75 -7.96 17.59 14.54
CA GLN A 75 -8.31 18.49 15.64
C GLN A 75 -7.32 18.34 16.80
N LEU A 76 -6.89 17.12 17.11
CA LEU A 76 -5.97 16.84 18.21
C LEU A 76 -4.53 17.31 17.94
N VAL A 77 -4.15 17.37 16.66
CA VAL A 77 -2.76 17.65 16.24
C VAL A 77 -2.57 19.10 15.81
N PHE A 78 -3.57 19.68 15.13
CA PHE A 78 -3.47 20.97 14.44
C PHE A 78 -4.64 21.93 14.74
N ASP A 79 -5.52 21.58 15.67
CA ASP A 79 -6.69 22.39 16.05
C ASP A 79 -7.59 22.79 14.87
N LYS A 80 -7.72 21.89 13.88
CA LYS A 80 -8.59 22.08 12.71
C LYS A 80 -9.24 20.76 12.28
N PRO A 81 -10.44 20.78 11.68
CA PRO A 81 -11.10 19.56 11.22
C PRO A 81 -10.30 18.86 10.12
N GLY A 82 -10.31 17.53 10.13
CA GLY A 82 -9.71 16.71 9.08
C GLY A 82 -8.99 15.47 9.63
N SER A 83 -8.05 14.95 8.86
CA SER A 83 -7.25 13.79 9.25
C SER A 83 -5.78 13.98 8.93
N VAL A 84 -4.91 13.49 9.80
CA VAL A 84 -3.48 13.31 9.55
C VAL A 84 -3.24 11.83 9.26
N VAL A 85 -2.55 11.55 8.16
CA VAL A 85 -2.15 10.18 7.81
C VAL A 85 -0.64 10.09 7.96
N LEU A 86 -0.20 9.22 8.86
CA LEU A 86 1.20 8.84 9.00
C LEU A 86 1.44 7.54 8.25
N TRP A 87 2.60 7.44 7.60
CA TRP A 87 3.07 6.26 6.89
C TRP A 87 4.49 6.00 7.33
N THR A 88 4.78 4.78 7.80
CA THR A 88 6.14 4.34 8.09
C THR A 88 6.41 2.96 7.52
N ASN A 89 7.62 2.76 7.00
CA ASN A 89 8.17 1.45 6.66
C ASN A 89 9.43 1.22 7.48
N CYS A 90 9.71 -0.04 7.81
CA CYS A 90 10.98 -0.45 8.39
C CYS A 90 11.85 -1.12 7.32
N HIS A 91 13.15 -0.85 7.33
CA HIS A 91 14.08 -1.48 6.40
C HIS A 91 14.31 -2.94 6.78
N HIS A 92 13.44 -3.82 6.31
CA HIS A 92 13.61 -5.26 6.48
C HIS A 92 14.91 -5.72 5.80
N PRO A 93 15.70 -6.66 6.38
CA PRO A 93 16.94 -7.16 5.77
C PRO A 93 16.81 -7.71 4.34
N PHE A 94 15.58 -8.02 3.91
CA PHE A 94 15.29 -8.50 2.56
C PHE A 94 15.30 -7.40 1.50
N TYR A 95 15.24 -6.13 1.89
CA TYR A 95 15.56 -5.04 0.96
C TYR A 95 17.03 -5.16 0.52
N ASP A 96 17.96 -5.43 1.43
CA ASP A 96 19.38 -5.61 1.06
C ASP A 96 19.64 -6.94 0.33
N ASN A 97 18.98 -8.02 0.77
CA ASN A 97 19.26 -9.37 0.28
C ASN A 97 17.97 -10.10 -0.07
N ASN A 98 17.67 -10.24 -1.37
CA ASN A 98 16.49 -10.98 -1.82
C ASN A 98 16.56 -12.46 -1.37
N PRO A 99 15.65 -12.93 -0.50
CA PRO A 99 15.66 -14.30 -0.01
C PRO A 99 14.96 -15.30 -0.94
N TYR A 100 14.26 -14.82 -1.99
CA TYR A 100 13.47 -15.63 -2.92
C TYR A 100 13.84 -15.38 -4.40
N PRO A 101 15.14 -15.43 -4.79
CA PRO A 101 15.56 -15.12 -6.16
C PRO A 101 14.92 -16.02 -7.22
N GLU A 102 14.57 -17.25 -6.86
CA GLU A 102 13.92 -18.24 -7.73
C GLU A 102 12.48 -17.90 -8.09
N THR A 103 11.83 -17.03 -7.31
CA THR A 103 10.46 -16.58 -7.56
C THR A 103 10.40 -15.33 -8.42
N ALA A 104 11.53 -14.63 -8.56
CA ALA A 104 11.62 -13.40 -9.33
C ALA A 104 11.45 -13.67 -10.83
N PRO A 105 10.80 -12.75 -11.59
CA PRO A 105 10.75 -12.85 -13.04
C PRO A 105 12.16 -12.90 -13.66
N PRO A 106 12.45 -13.80 -14.62
CA PRO A 106 13.80 -14.07 -15.12
C PRO A 106 14.59 -12.88 -15.69
N GLN A 107 13.93 -11.76 -15.98
CA GLN A 107 14.51 -10.58 -16.63
C GLN A 107 14.26 -9.29 -15.84
N ARG A 108 13.84 -9.37 -14.57
CA ARG A 108 13.62 -8.15 -13.78
C ARG A 108 14.99 -7.54 -13.43
N PRO A 109 15.32 -6.33 -13.92
CA PRO A 109 16.66 -5.77 -13.78
C PRO A 109 16.95 -5.21 -12.38
N VAL A 110 15.90 -5.06 -11.56
CA VAL A 110 15.92 -4.36 -10.28
C VAL A 110 15.19 -5.17 -9.21
N TRP A 111 15.70 -5.09 -7.99
CA TRP A 111 15.04 -5.57 -6.79
C TRP A 111 14.29 -4.42 -6.11
N VAL A 112 13.24 -4.74 -5.33
CA VAL A 112 12.51 -3.70 -4.59
C VAL A 112 13.42 -2.92 -3.64
N GLY A 113 14.47 -3.56 -3.10
CA GLY A 113 15.48 -2.90 -2.28
C GLY A 113 16.26 -1.80 -2.97
N ASP A 114 16.47 -1.90 -4.29
CA ASP A 114 17.17 -0.88 -5.07
C ASP A 114 16.41 0.47 -5.08
N PHE A 115 15.11 0.43 -4.76
CA PHE A 115 14.26 1.61 -4.68
C PHE A 115 14.17 2.21 -3.27
N TRP A 116 14.74 1.58 -2.24
CA TRP A 116 14.54 1.98 -0.84
C TRP A 116 14.86 3.45 -0.57
N ASP A 117 15.97 3.96 -1.10
CA ASP A 117 16.37 5.36 -0.91
C ASP A 117 15.38 6.36 -1.55
N MET A 118 14.59 5.91 -2.52
CA MET A 118 13.55 6.72 -3.17
C MET A 118 12.16 6.54 -2.55
N PHE A 119 11.97 5.60 -1.61
CA PHE A 119 10.67 5.34 -1.00
C PHE A 119 10.06 6.58 -0.36
N GLY A 120 10.85 7.42 0.31
CA GLY A 120 10.33 8.65 0.93
C GLY A 120 9.63 9.56 -0.09
N ALA A 121 10.23 9.75 -1.28
CA ALA A 121 9.64 10.54 -2.34
C ALA A 121 8.45 9.83 -3.01
N GLY A 122 8.56 8.52 -3.24
CA GLY A 122 7.48 7.70 -3.80
C GLY A 122 6.24 7.70 -2.90
N HIS A 123 6.40 7.46 -1.61
CA HIS A 123 5.30 7.47 -0.64
C HIS A 123 4.67 8.85 -0.51
N LEU A 124 5.46 9.93 -0.61
CA LEU A 124 4.91 11.28 -0.62
C LEU A 124 3.97 11.51 -1.82
N LEU A 125 4.37 11.07 -3.02
CA LEU A 125 3.52 11.13 -4.21
C LEU A 125 2.20 10.36 -3.98
N GLU A 126 2.29 9.15 -3.45
CA GLU A 126 1.12 8.29 -3.20
C GLU A 126 0.21 8.84 -2.09
N LEU A 127 0.76 9.45 -1.04
CA LEU A 127 -0.01 10.18 -0.02
C LEU A 127 -0.72 11.40 -0.62
N GLN A 128 -0.10 12.10 -1.57
CA GLN A 128 -0.74 13.20 -2.28
C GLN A 128 -1.90 12.73 -3.15
N ASN A 129 -1.76 11.58 -3.84
CA ASN A 129 -2.87 10.95 -4.56
C ASN A 129 -4.02 10.60 -3.62
N LEU A 130 -3.73 9.93 -2.50
CA LEU A 130 -4.71 9.56 -1.49
C LEU A 130 -5.47 10.80 -0.96
N LYS A 131 -4.73 11.86 -0.62
CA LYS A 131 -5.30 13.15 -0.19
C LYS A 131 -6.23 13.71 -1.26
N ALA A 132 -5.76 13.82 -2.50
CA ALA A 132 -6.53 14.39 -3.60
C ALA A 132 -7.83 13.62 -3.84
N ILE A 133 -7.77 12.29 -3.84
CA ILE A 133 -8.94 11.40 -4.01
C ILE A 133 -9.93 11.56 -2.85
N ALA A 134 -9.45 11.53 -1.60
CA ALA A 134 -10.30 11.63 -0.42
C ALA A 134 -11.00 12.99 -0.35
N GLU A 135 -10.28 14.08 -0.60
CA GLU A 135 -10.86 15.42 -0.60
C GLU A 135 -11.82 15.64 -1.77
N TYR A 136 -11.50 15.12 -2.97
CA TYR A 136 -12.42 15.15 -4.09
C TYR A 136 -13.73 14.46 -3.72
N ARG A 137 -13.67 13.25 -3.14
CA ARG A 137 -14.86 12.51 -2.72
C ARG A 137 -15.66 13.27 -1.68
N HIS A 138 -15.00 13.78 -0.65
CA HIS A 138 -15.66 14.55 0.41
C HIS A 138 -16.39 15.79 -0.13
N ARG A 139 -15.71 16.59 -0.98
CA ARG A 139 -16.31 17.79 -1.60
C ARG A 139 -17.50 17.48 -2.51
N ASN A 140 -17.55 16.28 -3.08
CA ASN A 140 -18.62 15.86 -3.99
C ASN A 140 -19.65 14.92 -3.34
N GLY A 141 -19.63 14.77 -2.00
CA GLY A 141 -20.56 13.88 -1.29
C GLY A 141 -20.44 12.40 -1.66
N LEU A 142 -19.30 11.99 -2.23
CA LEU A 142 -19.02 10.61 -2.63
C LEU A 142 -18.48 9.80 -1.43
N PRO A 143 -18.77 8.49 -1.36
CA PRO A 143 -18.24 7.66 -0.30
C PRO A 143 -16.71 7.52 -0.41
N VAL A 144 -16.02 7.46 0.74
CA VAL A 144 -14.56 7.23 0.79
C VAL A 144 -14.18 5.91 0.14
N THR A 145 -14.94 4.84 0.44
CA THR A 145 -14.87 3.56 -0.27
C THR A 145 -15.71 3.64 -1.55
N PRO A 146 -15.11 3.45 -2.73
CA PRO A 146 -15.82 3.48 -4.01
C PRO A 146 -16.98 2.49 -4.08
N VAL A 147 -17.97 2.82 -4.90
CA VAL A 147 -19.15 1.97 -5.12
C VAL A 147 -18.75 0.62 -5.73
N TRP A 148 -17.78 0.58 -6.63
CA TRP A 148 -17.33 -0.66 -7.27
C TRP A 148 -16.66 -1.66 -6.32
N MET A 149 -16.23 -1.20 -5.13
CA MET A 149 -15.66 -2.07 -4.09
C MET A 149 -16.72 -2.71 -3.18
N ARG A 150 -17.99 -2.27 -3.26
CA ARG A 150 -19.08 -2.77 -2.42
C ARG A 150 -19.78 -3.97 -3.02
#